data_AF-I1BWA3-F1
#
_entry.id   AF-I1BWA3-F1
#
_cell.length_a   1.000
_cell.length_b   1.000
_cell.length_c   1.000
_cell.angle_alpha   90.00
_cell.angle_beta   90.00
_cell.angle_gamma   90.00
#
_symmetry.space_group_name_H-M   'P 1'
#
loop_
_entity.id
_entity.type
_entity.pdbx_description
1 polymer ?
#
loop_
_entity_poly.entity_id
_entity_poly.type
_entity_poly.pdbx_seq_one_letter_code
_entity_poly.pdbx_strand_id
1 'polypeptide(L)'
;MKSNDHKSSSMEHLVFYNKRLLMQSFLLYLYIESFTPLFDVDRCCLFGWIVYTAQAIIKAFELRNKNKAELLKVLDEQKQALANLRVQKVAGGKSQEVGEARKNVARVLTVINQTQREQLALFYHKKKYVPLDLRVKKTRAMRRALTPFEKSKKTLRQQKKEAHFPLRKYAVKA
;
A
#
# COMPACT_ATOMS: atom_id res chain seq x y z
N MET A 1 -12.44 -20.49 35.92
CA MET A 1 -12.85 -21.65 35.09
C MET A 1 -11.97 -21.68 33.86
N LYS A 2 -11.30 -22.82 33.63
CA LYS A 2 -10.36 -23.09 32.52
C LYS A 2 -11.13 -23.49 31.26
N SER A 3 -10.61 -23.08 30.08
CA SER A 3 -10.50 -23.83 28.81
C SER A 3 -10.19 -22.82 27.69
N ASN A 4 -8.95 -22.64 27.25
CA ASN A 4 -8.15 -23.46 26.32
C ASN A 4 -8.78 -23.64 24.93
N ASP A 5 -8.18 -22.94 23.97
CA ASP A 5 -7.68 -23.39 22.67
C ASP A 5 -8.56 -24.25 21.75
N HIS A 6 -8.92 -23.69 20.59
CA HIS A 6 -9.10 -24.47 19.37
C HIS A 6 -7.92 -24.22 18.43
N LYS A 7 -6.93 -25.11 18.52
CA LYS A 7 -5.92 -25.31 17.49
C LYS A 7 -6.54 -26.07 16.32
N SER A 8 -6.25 -25.52 15.14
CA SER A 8 -6.27 -26.12 13.82
C SER A 8 -5.53 -27.47 13.77
N SER A 9 -6.18 -28.52 13.24
CA SER A 9 -5.53 -29.62 12.52
C SER A 9 -6.56 -30.58 11.93
N SER A 10 -6.54 -30.78 10.61
CA SER A 10 -6.89 -31.99 9.85
C SER A 10 -7.13 -31.59 8.39
N MET A 11 -6.57 -32.15 7.34
CA MET A 11 -5.55 -33.18 7.12
C MET A 11 -5.10 -32.95 5.67
N GLU A 12 -3.79 -32.82 5.44
CA GLU A 12 -3.21 -33.10 4.14
C GLU A 12 -3.11 -34.62 4.00
N HIS A 13 -3.65 -35.20 2.93
CA HIS A 13 -3.20 -36.47 2.36
C HIS A 13 -3.90 -36.67 1.00
N LEU A 14 -3.12 -36.64 -0.08
CA LEU A 14 -3.12 -37.64 -1.15
C LEU A 14 -2.22 -37.17 -2.31
N VAL A 15 -0.94 -37.50 -2.23
CA VAL A 15 -0.07 -37.65 -3.40
C VAL A 15 0.46 -39.07 -3.33
N PHE A 16 -0.05 -39.96 -4.17
CA PHE A 16 0.67 -41.12 -4.71
C PHE A 16 -0.26 -41.87 -5.67
N TYR A 17 -0.09 -41.68 -6.98
CA TYR A 17 -0.30 -42.76 -7.96
C TYR A 17 0.59 -42.54 -9.19
N ASN A 18 1.73 -43.23 -9.13
CA ASN A 18 2.42 -44.02 -10.15
C ASN A 18 2.65 -43.52 -11.59
N LYS A 19 3.94 -43.49 -11.96
CA LYS A 19 4.48 -43.52 -13.32
C LYS A 19 4.11 -44.84 -14.02
N ARG A 20 3.22 -44.81 -15.02
CA ARG A 20 3.23 -45.78 -16.15
C ARG A 20 2.24 -45.33 -17.22
N LEU A 21 2.72 -44.56 -18.21
CA LEU A 21 2.21 -44.45 -19.60
C LEU A 21 2.94 -43.29 -20.29
N LEU A 22 4.26 -43.43 -20.41
CA LEU A 22 4.96 -42.92 -21.58
C LEU A 22 4.75 -43.95 -22.69
N MET A 23 4.56 -43.47 -23.92
CA MET A 23 4.35 -44.22 -25.17
C MET A 23 2.90 -44.55 -25.51
N GLN A 24 2.14 -43.55 -25.98
CA GLN A 24 1.16 -43.64 -27.09
C GLN A 24 0.29 -42.36 -27.18
N SER A 25 0.84 -41.25 -27.69
CA SER A 25 0.04 -40.23 -28.39
C SER A 25 0.88 -39.23 -29.22
N PHE A 26 2.04 -39.67 -29.72
CA PHE A 26 2.91 -38.88 -30.59
C PHE A 26 2.55 -39.02 -32.09
N LEU A 27 1.37 -39.56 -32.43
CA LEU A 27 0.93 -39.82 -33.81
C LEU A 27 -0.56 -39.47 -34.06
N LEU A 28 -1.05 -38.40 -33.45
CA LEU A 28 -2.34 -37.74 -33.69
C LEU A 28 -2.14 -36.32 -33.14
N TYR A 29 -1.59 -35.33 -33.86
CA TYR A 29 -2.24 -34.65 -34.97
C TYR A 29 -1.19 -33.73 -35.62
N LEU A 30 -0.46 -34.25 -36.61
CA LEU A 30 0.14 -33.46 -37.69
C LEU A 30 -0.90 -33.35 -38.83
N TYR A 31 -2.07 -32.79 -38.51
CA TYR A 31 -3.17 -32.63 -39.46
C TYR A 31 -4.09 -31.50 -38.98
N ILE A 32 -3.66 -30.24 -39.14
CA ILE A 32 -4.45 -29.01 -39.34
C ILE A 32 -3.42 -27.95 -39.78
N GLU A 33 -2.93 -28.11 -41.01
CA GLU A 33 -2.12 -27.13 -41.73
C GLU A 33 -2.65 -27.09 -43.16
N SER A 34 -3.82 -26.47 -43.37
CA SER A 34 -4.34 -26.05 -44.70
C SER A 34 -5.76 -25.51 -44.58
N PHE A 35 -5.93 -24.24 -44.19
CA PHE A 35 -7.03 -23.42 -44.70
C PHE A 35 -6.76 -21.91 -44.47
N THR A 36 -6.20 -21.25 -45.46
CA THR A 36 -6.31 -19.80 -45.66
C THR A 36 -7.45 -19.53 -46.64
N PRO A 37 -8.35 -18.60 -46.30
CA PRO A 37 -8.63 -17.46 -47.19
C PRO A 37 -8.69 -16.17 -46.36
N LEU A 38 -7.84 -15.17 -46.62
CA LEU A 38 -8.08 -14.06 -47.56
C LEU A 38 -9.47 -13.42 -47.43
N PHE A 39 -9.65 -12.51 -46.46
CA PHE A 39 -10.50 -11.32 -46.59
C PHE A 39 -10.00 -10.24 -45.61
N ASP A 40 -9.58 -9.12 -46.20
CA ASP A 40 -9.22 -7.85 -45.58
C ASP A 40 -10.41 -7.22 -44.82
N VAL A 41 -10.13 -6.65 -43.65
CA VAL A 41 -10.50 -5.31 -43.12
C VAL A 41 -10.40 -5.33 -41.58
N ASP A 42 -9.59 -4.41 -41.06
CA ASP A 42 -9.45 -3.99 -39.65
C ASP A 42 -8.68 -4.86 -38.65
N ARG A 43 -7.46 -5.23 -39.06
CA ARG A 43 -6.34 -5.52 -38.16
C ARG A 43 -5.62 -4.23 -37.76
N CYS A 44 -6.27 -3.41 -36.94
CA CYS A 44 -5.64 -2.30 -36.21
C CYS A 44 -6.09 -2.37 -34.74
N CYS A 45 -5.38 -3.19 -33.96
CA CYS A 45 -5.19 -3.14 -32.50
C CYS A 45 -4.78 -4.53 -31.99
N LEU A 46 -3.71 -5.10 -32.56
CA LEU A 46 -2.85 -5.98 -31.76
C LEU A 46 -2.22 -5.09 -30.70
N PHE A 47 -2.86 -5.12 -29.53
CA PHE A 47 -2.54 -4.36 -28.34
C PHE A 47 -1.10 -4.68 -27.92
N GLY A 48 -0.17 -3.90 -28.48
CA GLY A 48 1.23 -3.90 -28.11
C GLY A 48 1.37 -3.38 -26.68
N TRP A 49 1.56 -4.29 -25.74
CA TRP A 49 1.98 -3.97 -24.38
C TRP A 49 3.16 -4.86 -24.06
N ILE A 50 4.36 -4.33 -24.30
CA ILE A 50 5.52 -4.29 -23.42
C ILE A 50 6.60 -3.63 -24.28
N VAL A 51 6.59 -2.30 -24.33
CA VAL A 51 7.81 -1.55 -24.61
C VAL A 51 8.44 -1.34 -23.25
N TYR A 52 9.40 -2.21 -22.95
CA TYR A 52 10.25 -2.13 -21.77
C TYR A 52 11.02 -0.80 -21.84
N THR A 53 10.61 0.19 -21.05
CA THR A 53 11.31 1.47 -20.93
C THR A 53 12.59 1.26 -20.13
N ALA A 54 13.69 1.84 -20.63
CA ALA A 54 15.05 1.53 -20.22
C ALA A 54 15.49 2.15 -18.87
N GLN A 55 14.63 2.90 -18.18
CA GLN A 55 14.99 3.56 -16.94
C GLN A 55 14.51 2.77 -15.72
N ALA A 56 15.47 2.34 -14.89
CA ALA A 56 15.17 1.57 -13.68
C ALA A 56 14.25 2.33 -12.72
N ILE A 57 13.18 1.65 -12.31
CA ILE A 57 12.21 2.11 -11.32
C ILE A 57 12.88 2.07 -9.93
N ILE A 58 13.08 3.23 -9.29
CA ILE A 58 13.63 3.28 -7.93
C ILE A 58 12.63 2.69 -6.93
N LYS A 59 13.02 1.63 -6.22
CA LYS A 59 12.15 0.99 -5.25
C LYS A 59 12.22 1.74 -3.91
N ALA A 60 11.06 2.02 -3.31
CA ALA A 60 10.98 2.84 -2.11
C ALA A 60 11.63 2.17 -0.88
N PHE A 61 11.61 0.83 -0.79
CA PHE A 61 12.20 0.11 0.34
C PHE A 61 13.72 0.29 0.41
N GLU A 62 14.39 0.39 -0.75
CA GLU A 62 15.84 0.59 -0.84
C GLU A 62 16.25 1.98 -0.34
N LEU A 63 15.37 2.97 -0.48
CA LEU A 63 15.62 4.35 -0.04
C LEU A 63 15.42 4.52 1.46
N ARG A 64 14.53 3.75 2.10
CA ARG A 64 14.27 3.88 3.55
C ARG A 64 15.46 3.49 4.42
N ASN A 65 16.35 2.64 3.92
CA ASN A 65 17.55 2.18 4.63
C ASN A 65 18.74 3.15 4.50
N LYS A 66 18.62 4.20 3.69
CA LYS A 66 19.71 5.15 3.38
C LYS A 66 19.72 6.34 4.33
N ASN A 67 20.89 6.96 4.49
CA ASN A 67 21.05 8.16 5.30
C ASN A 67 20.48 9.41 4.59
N LYS A 68 20.14 10.45 5.37
CA LYS A 68 19.64 11.74 4.82
C LYS A 68 20.60 12.35 3.79
N ALA A 69 21.92 12.30 4.05
CA ALA A 69 22.92 12.84 3.13
C ALA A 69 22.97 12.06 1.80
N GLU A 70 22.81 10.74 1.85
CA GLU A 70 22.75 9.89 0.66
C GLU A 70 21.48 10.14 -0.15
N LEU A 71 20.33 10.33 0.53
CA LEU A 71 19.07 10.65 -0.14
C LEU A 71 19.12 11.98 -0.90
N LEU A 72 19.85 12.98 -0.39
CA LEU A 72 20.04 14.26 -1.08
C LEU A 72 20.91 14.09 -2.34
N LYS A 73 21.97 13.29 -2.28
CA LYS A 73 22.80 12.97 -3.47
C LYS A 73 21.96 12.28 -4.55
N VAL A 74 21.21 11.24 -4.18
CA VAL A 74 20.31 10.52 -5.09
C VAL A 74 19.26 11.47 -5.69
N LEU A 75 18.75 12.42 -4.90
CA LEU A 75 17.78 13.40 -5.37
C LEU A 75 18.38 14.32 -6.44
N ASP A 76 19.61 14.79 -6.25
CA ASP A 76 20.28 15.67 -7.21
C ASP A 76 20.65 14.93 -8.50
N GLU A 77 21.11 13.69 -8.40
CA GLU A 77 21.33 12.80 -9.57
C GLU A 77 20.05 12.60 -10.39
N GLN A 78 18.91 12.33 -9.72
CA GLN A 78 17.64 12.14 -10.42
C GLN A 78 17.09 13.45 -11.02
N LYS A 79 17.37 14.60 -10.41
CA LYS A 79 17.03 15.91 -11.00
C LYS A 79 17.86 16.21 -12.25
N GLN A 80 19.16 15.91 -12.22
CA GLN A 80 20.04 16.07 -13.38
C GLN A 80 19.60 15.14 -14.52
N ALA A 81 19.31 13.88 -14.22
CA ALA A 81 18.75 12.94 -15.20
C ALA A 81 17.45 13.46 -15.82
N LEU A 82 16.53 13.98 -15.01
CA LEU A 82 15.28 14.58 -15.50
C LEU A 82 15.52 15.83 -16.35
N ALA A 83 16.50 16.67 -16.03
CA ALA A 83 16.86 17.82 -16.84
C ALA A 83 17.39 17.39 -18.22
N ASN A 84 18.28 16.41 -18.26
CA ASN A 84 18.84 15.86 -19.49
C ASN A 84 17.73 15.26 -20.39
N LEU A 85 16.81 14.49 -19.81
CA LEU A 85 15.67 13.91 -20.54
C LEU A 85 14.73 15.00 -21.10
N ARG A 86 14.60 16.15 -20.44
CA ARG A 86 13.82 17.28 -20.96
C ARG A 86 14.49 17.94 -22.16
N VAL A 87 15.80 18.13 -22.12
CA VAL A 87 16.58 18.66 -23.26
C VAL A 87 16.48 17.72 -24.45
N GLN A 88 16.66 16.41 -24.22
CA GLN A 88 16.50 15.39 -25.25
C GLN A 88 15.10 15.37 -25.86
N LYS A 89 14.06 15.57 -25.04
CA LYS A 89 12.68 15.68 -25.53
C LYS A 89 12.50 16.88 -26.47
N VAL A 90 13.10 18.03 -26.16
CA VAL A 90 13.03 19.23 -27.02
C VAL A 90 13.75 18.99 -28.36
N ALA A 91 14.84 18.23 -28.35
CA ALA A 91 15.58 17.81 -29.54
C ALA A 91 14.87 16.70 -30.37
N GLY A 92 13.62 16.33 -30.05
CA GLY A 92 12.86 15.29 -30.75
C GLY A 92 13.15 13.86 -30.30
N GLY A 93 13.86 13.66 -29.18
CA GLY A 93 14.15 12.36 -28.59
C GLY A 93 12.95 11.71 -27.86
N LYS A 94 13.17 10.53 -27.28
CA LYS A 94 12.13 9.71 -26.63
C LYS A 94 11.44 10.46 -25.48
N SER A 95 10.10 10.59 -25.54
CA SER A 95 9.31 11.31 -24.52
C SER A 95 8.75 10.42 -23.40
N GLN A 96 8.73 9.09 -23.55
CA GLN A 96 8.00 8.19 -22.63
C GLN A 96 8.69 8.09 -21.25
N GLU A 97 10.01 8.21 -21.20
CA GLU A 97 10.85 8.06 -19.99
C GLU A 97 10.73 9.26 -19.01
N VAL A 98 10.28 10.42 -19.49
CA VAL A 98 10.10 11.63 -18.66
C VAL A 98 9.07 11.40 -17.54
N GLY A 99 8.04 10.57 -17.79
CA GLY A 99 7.04 10.25 -16.79
C GLY A 99 7.62 9.45 -15.62
N GLU A 100 8.52 8.51 -15.90
CA GLU A 100 9.18 7.67 -14.90
C GLU A 100 10.20 8.45 -14.08
N ALA A 101 10.99 9.32 -14.72
CA ALA A 101 11.92 10.21 -14.03
C ALA A 101 11.21 11.14 -13.02
N ARG A 102 10.02 11.66 -13.35
CA ARG A 102 9.21 12.45 -12.40
C ARG A 102 8.78 11.61 -11.19
N LYS A 103 8.35 10.37 -11.43
CA LYS A 103 7.97 9.43 -10.36
C LYS A 103 9.16 9.07 -9.48
N ASN A 104 10.36 8.93 -10.04
CA ASN A 104 11.61 8.71 -9.29
C ASN A 104 11.89 9.86 -8.33
N VAL A 105 11.88 11.12 -8.81
CA VAL A 105 12.08 12.30 -7.95
C VAL A 105 11.02 12.39 -6.85
N ALA A 106 9.74 12.16 -7.20
CA ALA A 106 8.65 12.19 -6.23
C ALA A 106 8.80 11.12 -5.14
N ARG A 107 9.27 9.92 -5.48
CA ARG A 107 9.54 8.84 -4.51
C ARG A 107 10.62 9.23 -3.49
N VAL A 108 11.74 9.79 -3.95
CA VAL A 108 12.84 10.21 -3.07
C VAL A 108 12.37 11.32 -2.12
N LEU A 109 11.70 12.36 -2.63
CA LEU A 109 11.12 13.43 -1.83
C LEU A 109 10.11 12.93 -0.79
N THR A 110 9.30 11.94 -1.17
CA THR A 110 8.31 11.33 -0.26
C THR A 110 9.01 10.65 0.92
N VAL A 111 10.07 9.89 0.70
CA VAL A 111 10.84 9.23 1.76
C VAL A 111 11.54 10.25 2.67
N ILE A 112 12.11 11.32 2.10
CA ILE A 112 12.70 12.41 2.87
C ILE A 112 11.65 13.08 3.77
N ASN A 113 10.45 13.36 3.25
CA ASN A 113 9.39 13.98 4.03
C ASN A 113 8.82 13.03 5.10
N GLN A 114 8.73 11.73 4.82
CA GLN A 114 8.32 10.72 5.80
C GLN A 114 9.27 10.69 6.99
N THR A 115 10.57 10.53 6.74
CA THR A 115 11.60 10.48 7.79
C THR A 115 11.66 11.75 8.63
N GLN A 116 11.58 12.93 8.00
CA GLN A 116 11.52 14.21 8.72
C GLN A 116 10.28 14.31 9.61
N ARG A 117 9.10 13.91 9.09
CA ARG A 117 7.85 13.96 9.85
C ARG A 117 7.85 12.99 11.02
N GLU A 118 8.41 11.80 10.85
CA GLU A 118 8.58 10.81 11.92
C GLU A 118 9.48 11.33 13.03
N GLN A 119 10.63 11.93 12.68
CA GLN A 119 11.54 12.56 13.65
C GLN A 119 10.85 13.70 14.42
N LEU A 120 10.07 14.56 13.73
CA LEU A 120 9.28 15.60 14.38
C LEU A 120 8.20 15.02 15.30
N ALA A 121 7.52 13.95 14.87
CA ALA A 121 6.51 13.27 15.70
C ALA A 121 7.12 12.68 16.97
N LEU A 122 8.31 12.09 16.89
CA LEU A 122 9.06 11.61 18.06
C LEU A 122 9.45 12.76 18.99
N PHE A 123 9.93 13.88 18.46
CA PHE A 123 10.30 15.05 19.26
C PHE A 123 9.09 15.69 19.98
N TYR A 124 7.93 15.73 19.34
CA TYR A 124 6.69 16.28 19.92
C TYR A 124 5.85 15.25 20.69
N HIS A 125 6.33 14.00 20.79
CA HIS A 125 5.61 12.95 21.51
C HIS A 125 5.39 13.35 22.97
N LYS A 126 4.16 13.17 23.46
CA LYS A 126 3.69 13.51 24.82
C LYS A 126 3.75 15.01 25.20
N LYS A 127 4.19 15.91 24.33
CA LYS A 127 4.11 17.36 24.58
C LYS A 127 2.66 17.83 24.45
N LYS A 128 2.23 18.73 25.34
CA LYS A 128 0.86 19.29 25.35
C LYS A 128 0.55 20.05 24.05
N TYR A 129 1.51 20.83 23.55
CA TYR A 129 1.36 21.66 22.37
C TYR A 129 2.10 21.02 21.20
N VAL A 130 1.35 20.70 20.15
CA VAL A 130 1.86 20.13 18.91
C VAL A 130 1.58 21.07 17.73
N PRO A 131 2.45 21.10 16.71
CA PRO A 131 2.18 21.82 15.46
C PRO A 131 0.88 21.38 14.77
N LEU A 132 0.29 22.27 13.98
CA LEU A 132 -0.98 22.01 13.28
C LEU A 132 -0.90 20.80 12.32
N ASP A 133 0.26 20.58 11.70
CA ASP A 133 0.48 19.49 10.73
C ASP A 133 0.52 18.09 11.35
N LEU A 134 0.87 18.01 12.64
CA LEU A 134 0.92 16.75 13.41
C LEU A 134 -0.39 16.49 14.16
N ARG A 135 -1.33 17.45 14.16
CA ARG A 135 -2.62 17.28 14.83
C ARG A 135 -3.50 16.31 14.06
N VAL A 136 -4.23 15.47 14.79
CA VAL A 136 -5.19 14.52 14.20
C VAL A 136 -6.22 15.25 13.32
N LYS A 137 -6.40 14.76 12.08
CA LYS A 137 -7.39 15.29 11.15
C LYS A 137 -8.79 14.82 11.59
N LYS A 138 -9.56 15.75 12.16
CA LYS A 138 -10.98 15.59 12.51
C LYS A 138 -11.74 16.84 12.07
N THR A 139 -13.08 16.78 12.04
CA THR A 139 -13.92 17.97 11.85
C THR A 139 -13.69 18.99 12.97
N ARG A 140 -13.94 20.27 12.69
CA ARG A 140 -13.79 21.36 13.67
C ARG A 140 -14.66 21.13 14.90
N ALA A 141 -15.89 20.68 14.72
CA ALA A 141 -16.82 20.34 15.80
C ALA A 141 -16.24 19.25 16.71
N MET A 142 -15.74 18.14 16.15
CA MET A 142 -15.13 17.06 16.93
C MET A 142 -13.87 17.51 17.69
N ARG A 143 -13.08 18.44 17.15
CA ARG A 143 -11.89 18.99 17.84
C ARG A 143 -12.25 19.89 19.03
N ARG A 144 -13.45 20.47 19.04
CA ARG A 144 -13.96 21.37 20.11
C ARG A 144 -14.87 20.65 21.10
N ALA A 145 -15.33 19.45 20.76
CA ALA A 145 -16.14 18.65 21.65
C ALA A 145 -15.37 18.28 22.93
N LEU A 146 -16.10 18.12 24.03
CA LEU A 146 -15.55 17.65 25.30
C LEU A 146 -14.85 16.31 25.15
N THR A 147 -13.74 16.13 25.87
CA THR A 147 -13.04 14.85 25.93
C THR A 147 -13.91 13.79 26.61
N PRO A 148 -13.72 12.48 26.32
CA PRO A 148 -14.45 11.41 27.00
C PRO A 148 -14.33 11.47 28.52
N PHE A 149 -13.15 11.86 29.01
CA PHE A 149 -12.90 12.09 30.44
C PHE A 149 -13.79 13.20 31.00
N GLU A 150 -13.81 14.38 30.37
CA GLU A 150 -14.67 15.49 30.78
C GLU A 150 -16.15 15.13 30.71
N LYS A 151 -16.58 14.43 29.66
CA LYS A 151 -17.97 13.94 29.52
C LYS A 151 -18.36 12.95 30.62
N SER A 152 -17.41 12.13 31.07
CA SER A 152 -17.63 11.13 32.12
C SER A 152 -17.58 11.71 33.54
N LYS A 153 -17.15 12.97 33.72
CA LYS A 153 -17.08 13.59 35.05
C LYS A 153 -18.49 13.72 35.63
N LYS A 154 -18.71 13.06 36.76
CA LYS A 154 -19.93 13.15 37.54
C LYS A 154 -19.64 13.80 38.89
N THR A 155 -20.60 14.49 39.46
CA THR A 155 -20.47 15.03 40.82
C THR A 155 -20.38 13.89 41.84
N LEU A 156 -19.75 14.14 43.00
CA LEU A 156 -19.63 13.13 44.07
C LEU A 156 -21.00 12.60 44.51
N ARG A 157 -22.02 13.48 44.53
CA ARG A 157 -23.41 13.10 44.83
C ARG A 157 -23.96 12.09 43.83
N GLN A 158 -23.76 12.34 42.53
CA GLN A 158 -24.23 11.44 41.47
C GLN A 158 -23.47 10.11 41.49
N GLN A 159 -22.14 10.13 41.70
CA GLN A 159 -21.34 8.91 41.83
C GLN A 159 -21.83 8.02 42.98
N LYS A 160 -22.07 8.61 44.16
CA LYS A 160 -22.64 7.89 45.30
C LYS A 160 -24.00 7.29 44.93
N LYS A 161 -24.91 8.06 44.34
CA LYS A 161 -26.24 7.58 43.94
C LYS A 161 -26.16 6.38 43.00
N GLU A 162 -25.30 6.44 41.98
CA GLU A 162 -25.13 5.35 41.01
C GLU A 162 -24.50 4.09 41.64
N ALA A 163 -23.57 4.25 42.58
CA ALA A 163 -22.97 3.13 43.29
C ALA A 163 -24.00 2.42 44.20
N HIS A 164 -24.86 3.18 44.88
CA HIS A 164 -25.87 2.61 45.79
C HIS A 164 -27.07 2.03 45.02
N PHE A 165 -27.50 2.68 43.93
CA PHE A 165 -28.72 2.31 43.19
C PHE A 165 -28.43 2.12 41.68
N PRO A 166 -27.69 1.07 41.30
CA PRO A 166 -27.51 0.73 39.89
C PRO A 166 -28.82 0.21 39.27
N LEU A 167 -29.02 0.47 37.98
CA LEU A 167 -30.11 -0.12 37.22
C LEU A 167 -29.92 -1.64 37.15
N ARG A 168 -30.83 -2.39 37.78
CA ARG A 168 -30.81 -3.85 37.79
C ARG A 168 -31.57 -4.37 36.59
N LYS A 169 -31.03 -5.40 35.93
CA LYS A 169 -31.76 -6.15 34.89
C LYS A 169 -32.68 -7.16 35.57
N TYR A 170 -33.96 -7.13 35.27
CA TYR A 170 -34.95 -8.10 35.73
C TYR A 170 -35.72 -8.67 34.54
N ALA A 171 -36.23 -9.88 34.69
CA ALA A 171 -37.15 -10.51 33.75
C ALA A 171 -38.48 -10.75 34.48
N VAL A 172 -39.59 -10.43 33.83
CA VAL A 172 -40.91 -10.74 34.34
C VAL A 172 -41.31 -12.09 33.76
N LYS A 173 -41.57 -13.05 34.63
CA LYS A 173 -42.17 -14.33 34.24
C LYS A 173 -43.68 -14.12 34.23
N ALA A 174 -44.27 -14.17 33.04
CA ALA A 174 -45.71 -14.30 32.87
C ALA A 174 -46.10 -15.78 33.05
#